data_AF-A0A835YTC0-F1
#
_entry.id   AF-A0A835YTC0-F1
#
_cell.length_a   1.000
_cell.length_b   1.000
_cell.length_c   1.000
_cell.angle_alpha   90.00
_cell.angle_beta   90.00
_cell.angle_gamma   90.00
#
_symmetry.space_group_name_H-M   'P 1'
#
loop_
_entity.id
_entity.type
_entity.pdbx_description
1 polymer ?
#
loop_
_entity_poly.entity_id
_entity_poly.type
_entity_poly.pdbx_seq_one_letter_code
_entity_poly.pdbx_strand_id
1 'polypeptide(L)'
;MVGTWTAESEDFDTAEALYLSEWTIFTILMFCLSFKECVALRVTFLLTAMSIALLAAGRFDKDVLKAGGYFGLAASVGAAYMATSAIAKENYGFYFYYC
;
A
#
# COMPACT_ATOMS: atom_id res chain seq x y z
N MET A 1 33.19 -12.06 20.38
CA MET A 1 32.35 -10.85 20.28
C MET A 1 31.40 -10.98 19.09
N VAL A 2 30.52 -11.99 19.12
CA VAL A 2 29.45 -12.25 18.14
C VAL A 2 28.22 -12.45 18.99
N GLY A 3 27.35 -11.45 19.08
CA GLY A 3 26.20 -11.49 20.00
C GLY A 3 25.36 -10.23 20.01
N THR A 4 25.81 -9.14 19.38
CA THR A 4 25.06 -7.87 19.30
C THR A 4 24.27 -7.72 17.99
N TRP A 5 24.73 -8.32 16.88
CA TRP A 5 24.10 -8.14 15.57
C TRP A 5 22.72 -8.79 15.43
N THR A 6 22.48 -9.90 16.13
CA THR A 6 21.18 -10.59 16.07
C THR A 6 20.12 -9.85 16.86
N ALA A 7 20.49 -9.29 18.02
CA ALA A 7 19.58 -8.46 18.81
C ALA A 7 19.19 -7.18 18.06
N GLU A 8 20.16 -6.52 17.40
CA GLU A 8 19.89 -5.31 16.61
C GLU A 8 18.96 -5.58 15.41
N SER A 9 19.07 -6.76 14.77
CA SER A 9 18.16 -7.13 13.67
C SER A 9 16.72 -7.40 14.12
N GLU A 10 16.53 -7.98 15.30
CA GLU A 10 15.18 -8.26 15.84
C GLU A 10 14.47 -6.97 16.26
N ASP A 11 15.20 -6.02 16.84
CA ASP A 11 14.69 -4.69 17.17
C ASP A 11 14.30 -3.92 15.90
N PHE A 12 15.08 -4.04 14.82
CA PHE A 12 14.79 -3.42 13.54
C PHE A 12 13.54 -3.99 12.88
N ASP A 13 13.39 -5.32 12.85
CA ASP A 13 12.19 -5.98 12.30
C ASP A 13 10.92 -5.60 13.06
N THR A 14 11.01 -5.46 14.38
CA THR A 14 9.89 -5.06 15.24
C THR A 14 9.50 -3.60 14.99
N ALA A 15 10.49 -2.70 14.87
CA ALA A 15 10.25 -1.29 14.56
C ALA A 15 9.63 -1.11 13.16
N GLU A 16 10.08 -1.88 12.17
CA GLU A 16 9.53 -1.86 10.82
C GLU A 16 8.08 -2.36 10.79
N ALA A 17 7.76 -3.44 11.50
CA ALA A 17 6.37 -3.93 11.60
C ALA A 17 5.43 -2.91 12.26
N LEU A 18 5.89 -2.23 13.32
CA LEU A 18 5.15 -1.13 13.96
C LEU A 18 4.93 0.03 12.98
N TYR A 19 5.97 0.45 12.27
CA TYR A 19 5.88 1.51 11.26
C TYR A 19 4.87 1.16 10.14
N LEU A 20 4.89 -0.08 9.63
CA LEU A 20 3.92 -0.52 8.61
C LEU A 20 2.50 -0.63 9.18
N SER A 21 2.35 -0.97 10.46
CA SER A 21 1.03 -1.03 11.09
C SER A 21 0.39 0.35 11.20
N GLU A 22 1.17 1.38 11.54
CA GLU A 22 0.72 2.78 11.57
C GLU A 22 0.37 3.29 10.17
N TRP A 23 1.20 2.97 9.17
CA TRP A 23 0.90 3.25 7.77
C TRP A 23 -0.39 2.57 7.28
N THR A 24 -0.66 1.36 7.76
CA THR A 24 -1.90 0.64 7.42
C THR A 24 -3.10 1.40 7.95
N ILE A 25 -3.06 1.89 9.20
CA ILE A 25 -4.14 2.69 9.80
C ILE A 25 -4.36 3.97 8.98
N PHE A 26 -3.28 4.70 8.65
CA PHE A 26 -3.36 5.88 7.81
C PHE A 26 -4.01 5.58 6.44
N THR A 27 -3.62 4.47 5.81
CA THR A 27 -4.13 4.08 4.50
C THR A 27 -5.61 3.69 4.58
N ILE A 28 -6.05 3.04 5.66
CA ILE A 28 -7.47 2.74 5.91
C ILE A 28 -8.27 4.04 6.10
N LEU A 29 -7.73 5.03 6.81
CA LEU A 29 -8.38 6.34 6.93
C LEU A 29 -8.53 7.02 5.56
N MET A 30 -7.49 6.98 4.72
CA MET A 30 -7.55 7.49 3.34
C MET A 30 -8.53 6.71 2.47
N PHE A 31 -8.66 5.40 2.68
CA PHE A 31 -9.69 4.59 2.05
C PHE A 31 -11.10 5.03 2.45
N CYS A 32 -11.34 5.30 3.73
CA CYS A 32 -12.61 5.83 4.21
C CYS A 32 -12.92 7.22 3.62
N LEU A 33 -11.92 8.09 3.47
CA LEU A 33 -12.09 9.41 2.86
C LEU A 33 -12.40 9.34 1.36
N SER A 34 -11.90 8.31 0.67
CA SER A 34 -12.12 8.12 -0.76
C SER A 34 -13.51 7.59 -1.12
N PHE A 35 -14.40 7.34 -0.13
CA PHE A 35 -15.81 7.00 -0.41
C PHE A 35 -16.58 8.07 -1.21
N LYS A 36 -16.20 9.35 -1.10
CA LYS A 36 -16.78 10.44 -1.92
C LYS A 36 -16.19 10.55 -3.33
N GLU A 37 -15.07 9.87 -3.58
CA GLU A 37 -14.29 9.99 -4.81
C GLU A 37 -14.52 8.82 -5.78
N CYS A 38 -13.79 8.82 -6.89
CA CYS A 38 -13.89 7.87 -7.99
C CYS A 38 -13.65 6.41 -7.54
N VAL A 39 -14.33 5.46 -8.20
CA VAL A 39 -14.25 4.02 -7.87
C VAL A 39 -12.81 3.48 -7.95
N ALA A 40 -12.02 3.96 -8.92
CA ALA A 40 -10.63 3.57 -9.11
C ALA A 40 -9.73 3.94 -7.92
N LEU A 41 -10.00 5.10 -7.29
CA LEU A 41 -9.28 5.59 -6.10
C LEU A 41 -9.52 4.67 -4.92
N ARG A 42 -10.78 4.28 -4.72
CA ARG A 42 -11.18 3.36 -3.65
C ARG A 42 -10.52 1.99 -3.77
N VAL A 43 -10.52 1.41 -4.98
CA VAL A 43 -9.90 0.10 -5.22
C VAL A 43 -8.39 0.16 -5.00
N THR A 44 -7.72 1.22 -5.46
CA THR A 44 -6.28 1.38 -5.27
C THR A 44 -5.92 1.52 -3.78
N PHE A 45 -6.66 2.34 -3.02
CA PHE A 45 -6.43 2.48 -1.58
C PHE A 45 -6.70 1.19 -0.80
N LEU A 46 -7.71 0.39 -1.17
CA LEU A 46 -7.92 -0.94 -0.59
C LEU A 46 -6.74 -1.87 -0.86
N LEU A 47 -6.25 -1.87 -2.10
CA LEU A 47 -5.17 -2.77 -2.51
C LEU A 47 -3.85 -2.42 -1.82
N THR A 48 -3.57 -1.12 -1.67
CA THR A 48 -2.46 -0.62 -0.86
C THR A 48 -2.62 -0.97 0.62
N ALA A 49 -3.81 -0.79 1.20
CA ALA A 49 -4.06 -1.14 2.60
C ALA A 49 -3.80 -2.64 2.86
N MET A 50 -4.29 -3.50 1.97
CA MET A 50 -4.04 -4.93 2.03
C MET A 50 -2.55 -5.26 1.86
N SER A 51 -1.85 -4.61 0.94
CA SER A 51 -0.42 -4.84 0.72
C SER A 51 0.43 -4.53 1.96
N ILE A 52 0.22 -3.36 2.57
CA ILE A 52 0.99 -2.93 3.75
C ILE A 52 0.63 -3.79 4.98
N ALA A 53 -0.66 -4.15 5.13
CA ALA A 53 -1.10 -5.07 6.18
C ALA A 53 -0.47 -6.45 6.05
N LEU A 54 -0.41 -7.01 4.82
CA LEU A 54 0.24 -8.29 4.57
C LEU A 54 1.76 -8.22 4.72
N LEU A 55 2.40 -7.12 4.35
CA LEU A 55 3.84 -6.95 4.57
C LEU A 55 4.19 -6.90 6.07
N ALA A 56 3.35 -6.28 6.90
CA ALA A 56 3.50 -6.27 8.35
C ALA A 56 3.35 -7.68 8.94
N ALA A 57 2.34 -8.44 8.50
CA ALA A 57 2.13 -9.82 8.94
C ALA A 57 3.19 -10.80 8.39
N GLY A 58 3.75 -10.51 7.21
CA GLY A 58 4.76 -11.32 6.53
C GLY A 58 6.13 -11.38 7.22
N ARG A 59 6.32 -10.66 8.33
CA ARG A 59 7.52 -10.80 9.18
C ARG A 59 7.55 -12.15 9.91
N PHE A 60 6.38 -12.75 10.16
CA PHE A 60 6.29 -14.09 10.76
C PHE A 60 6.31 -15.21 9.71
N ASP A 61 6.01 -14.90 8.44
CA ASP A 61 5.89 -15.88 7.37
C ASP A 61 6.31 -15.30 6.00
N LYS A 62 7.33 -15.93 5.39
CA LYS A 62 7.92 -15.47 4.11
C LYS A 62 6.97 -15.58 2.92
N ASP A 63 6.00 -16.49 2.96
CA ASP A 63 5.02 -16.64 1.89
C ASP A 63 3.98 -15.52 1.94
N VAL A 64 3.62 -15.08 3.15
CA VAL A 64 2.74 -13.91 3.38
C VAL A 64 3.43 -12.62 2.94
N LEU A 65 4.74 -12.50 3.16
CA LEU A 65 5.54 -11.36 2.68
C LEU A 65 5.51 -11.26 1.15
N LYS A 66 5.67 -12.38 0.43
CA LYS A 66 5.57 -12.43 -1.03
C LYS A 66 4.18 -12.03 -1.51
N ALA A 67 3.13 -12.54 -0.87
CA ALA A 67 1.76 -12.18 -1.21
C ALA A 67 1.54 -10.66 -1.06
N GLY A 68 1.98 -10.06 0.05
CA GLY A 68 1.90 -8.61 0.26
C GLY A 68 2.61 -7.80 -0.83
N GLY A 69 3.76 -8.28 -1.31
CA GLY A 69 4.48 -7.67 -2.43
C GLY A 69 3.73 -7.73 -3.77
N TYR A 70 3.09 -8.86 -4.09
CA TYR A 70 2.25 -8.98 -5.30
C TYR A 70 1.06 -8.03 -5.27
N PHE A 71 0.41 -7.88 -4.11
CA PHE A 71 -0.66 -6.90 -3.93
C PHE A 71 -0.15 -5.46 -4.10
N GLY A 72 1.06 -5.17 -3.63
CA GLY A 72 1.70 -3.85 -3.81
C GLY A 72 2.01 -3.52 -5.26
N LEU A 73 2.46 -4.51 -6.05
CA LEU A 73 2.66 -4.35 -7.49
C LEU A 73 1.34 -4.07 -8.23
N ALA A 74 0.27 -4.76 -7.87
CA ALA A 74 -1.04 -4.49 -8.46
C ALA A 74 -1.55 -3.08 -8.07
N ALA A 75 -1.28 -2.62 -6.84
CA ALA A 75 -1.63 -1.29 -6.38
C ALA A 75 -0.85 -0.17 -7.12
N SER A 76 0.43 -0.37 -7.42
CA SER A 76 1.23 0.62 -8.15
C SER A 76 0.73 0.84 -9.57
N VAL A 77 0.29 -0.22 -10.26
CA VAL A 77 -0.35 -0.13 -11.59
C VAL A 77 -1.67 0.65 -11.50
N GLY A 78 -2.49 0.39 -10.48
CA GLY A 78 -3.71 1.16 -10.22
C GLY A 78 -3.43 2.65 -9.98
N ALA A 79 -2.40 2.97 -9.20
CA ALA A 79 -1.96 4.33 -8.95
C ALA A 79 -1.44 5.03 -10.23
N ALA A 80 -0.69 4.33 -11.07
CA ALA A 80 -0.21 4.87 -12.35
C ALA A 80 -1.38 5.17 -13.31
N TYR A 81 -2.39 4.29 -13.37
CA TYR A 81 -3.61 4.52 -14.13
C TYR A 81 -4.35 5.78 -13.64
N MET A 82 -4.45 5.97 -12.33
CA MET A 82 -5.08 7.17 -11.79
C MET A 82 -4.30 8.45 -12.09
N ALA A 83 -2.98 8.44 -11.90
CA ALA A 83 -2.14 9.60 -12.19
C ALA A 83 -2.25 10.02 -13.66
N THR A 84 -2.22 9.05 -14.58
CA THR A 84 -2.39 9.31 -16.01
C THR A 84 -3.81 9.79 -16.35
N SER A 85 -4.84 9.23 -15.73
CA SER A 85 -6.24 9.68 -15.91
C SER A 85 -6.46 11.12 -15.45
N ALA A 86 -5.86 11.53 -14.33
CA ALA A 86 -5.97 12.88 -13.80
C ALA A 86 -5.37 13.92 -14.76
N ILE A 87 -4.18 13.62 -15.31
CA ILE A 87 -3.50 14.50 -16.27
C ILE A 87 -4.25 14.53 -17.61
N ALA A 88 -4.77 13.40 -18.08
CA ALA A 88 -5.52 13.32 -19.33
C ALA A 88 -6.84 14.12 -19.27
N LYS A 89 -7.52 14.10 -18.11
CA LYS A 89 -8.74 14.91 -17.86
C LYS A 89 -8.46 16.40 -18.01
N GLU A 90 -7.36 16.87 -17.42
CA GLU A 90 -6.99 18.30 -17.44
C GLU A 90 -6.56 18.78 -18.83
N ASN A 91 -5.81 17.97 -19.59
CA ASN A 91 -5.23 18.38 -20.86
C ASN A 91 -6.13 18.16 -22.08
N TYR A 92 -6.94 17.10 -22.09
CA TYR A 92 -7.65 16.66 -23.30
C TYR A 92 -9.18 16.63 -23.14
N GLY A 93 -9.71 16.90 -21.95
CA GLY A 93 -11.16 16.85 -21.69
C GLY A 93 -11.80 15.48 -21.98
N PHE A 94 -10.99 14.42 -22.11
CA PHE A 94 -11.42 13.10 -22.55
C PHE A 94 -11.85 12.25 -21.34
N TYR A 95 -13.17 12.07 -21.21
CA TYR A 95 -13.87 11.39 -20.10
C TYR A 95 -13.77 9.86 -20.15
N PHE A 96 -12.57 9.27 -20.22
CA PHE A 96 -12.47 7.81 -20.12
C PHE A 96 -12.45 7.36 -18.64
N TYR A 97 -13.66 7.16 -18.12
CA TYR A 97 -14.10 6.31 -16.99
C TYR A 97 -14.11 6.84 -15.54
N TYR A 98 -15.35 7.01 -15.04
CA TYR A 98 -15.84 7.02 -13.65
C TYR A 98 -15.16 7.96 -12.65
N CYS A 99 -14.94 9.20 -13.06
CA CYS A 99 -15.68 10.34 -12.54
C CYS A 99 -16.17 11.16 -13.76
#